data_AF-A0A7J8Y032-F1
#
_entry.id   AF-A0A7J8Y032-F1
#
_cell.length_a   1.000
_cell.length_b   1.000
_cell.length_c   1.000
_cell.angle_alpha   90.00
_cell.angle_beta   90.00
_cell.angle_gamma   90.00
#
_symmetry.space_group_name_H-M   'P 1'
#
loop_
_entity.id
_entity.type
_entity.pdbx_description
1 polymer ?
#
loop_
_entity_poly.entity_id
_entity_poly.type
_entity_poly.pdbx_seq_one_letter_code
_entity_poly.pdbx_strand_id
1 'polypeptide(L)'
;MIEQTVISENYRKIFTSVWDLQILAKIKIHLWHLLKNYVPHFTNLVQRRLRANSVCPLCKSEPEDSHHMLWYYSVLRQLWFLLNLSLNFGVFTSDGKTNFVSAFLAMDMNSKKLSAISLWALWYRRNKLVNEGLHFELHEIVGFIQSYGQDLSFVQTKDLTAGMRRNVL
;
A
#
# COMPACT_ATOMS: atom_id res chain seq x y z
N MET A 1 19.64 -4.53 -21.06
CA MET A 1 20.51 -3.72 -20.17
C MET A 1 19.82 -2.45 -19.69
N ILE A 2 19.30 -1.60 -20.59
CA ILE A 2 18.57 -0.36 -20.23
C ILE A 2 17.37 -0.62 -19.31
N GLU A 3 16.56 -1.64 -19.59
CA GLU A 3 15.36 -1.96 -18.81
C GLU A 3 15.66 -2.37 -17.36
N GLN A 4 16.71 -3.16 -17.13
CA GLN A 4 17.14 -3.54 -15.78
C GLN A 4 17.67 -2.34 -14.97
N THR A 5 18.37 -1.40 -15.62
CA THR A 5 18.84 -0.16 -14.99
C THR A 5 17.69 0.78 -14.65
N VAL A 6 16.66 0.88 -15.49
CA VAL A 6 15.46 1.69 -15.23
C VAL A 6 14.66 1.10 -14.06
N ILE A 7 14.51 -0.22 -14.02
CA ILE A 7 13.84 -0.91 -12.91
C ILE A 7 14.57 -0.63 -11.59
N SER A 8 15.90 -0.80 -11.54
CA SER A 8 16.67 -0.59 -10.32
C SER A 8 16.60 0.85 -9.81
N GLU A 9 16.65 1.84 -10.72
CA GLU A 9 16.51 3.25 -10.36
C GLU A 9 15.10 3.60 -9.86
N ASN A 10 14.05 3.03 -10.47
CA ASN A 10 12.68 3.22 -10.00
C ASN A 10 12.47 2.64 -8.60
N TYR A 11 13.06 1.48 -8.29
CA TYR A 11 13.04 0.91 -6.94
C TYR A 11 13.74 1.82 -5.92
N ARG A 12 14.84 2.49 -6.30
CA ARG A 12 15.50 3.47 -5.42
C ARG A 12 14.60 4.67 -5.15
N LYS A 13 14.01 5.25 -6.21
CA LYS A 13 13.11 6.41 -6.11
C LYS A 13 11.88 6.14 -5.26
N ILE A 14 11.25 4.96 -5.39
CA ILE A 14 10.07 4.65 -4.59
C ILE A 14 10.41 4.55 -3.11
N PHE A 15 11.54 3.93 -2.72
CA PHE A 15 11.90 3.84 -1.32
C PHE A 15 12.14 5.21 -0.69
N THR A 16 12.80 6.13 -1.40
CA THR A 16 12.89 7.54 -0.96
C THR A 16 11.49 8.14 -0.81
N SER A 17 10.65 8.05 -1.85
CA SER A 17 9.31 8.63 -1.84
C SER A 17 8.39 8.05 -0.75
N VAL A 18 8.56 6.77 -0.37
CA VAL A 18 7.83 6.12 0.73
C VAL A 18 8.30 6.66 2.08
N TRP A 19 9.61 6.82 2.25
CA TRP A 19 10.16 7.33 3.50
C TRP A 19 9.83 8.81 3.75
N ASP A 20 9.64 9.59 2.69
CA ASP A 20 9.23 11.00 2.77
C ASP A 20 7.76 11.19 3.17
N LEU A 21 6.92 10.14 3.08
CA LEU A 21 5.50 10.25 3.43
C LEU A 21 5.31 10.59 4.92
N GLN A 22 4.41 11.52 5.21
CA GLN A 22 4.00 11.82 6.59
C GLN A 22 2.91 10.84 7.03
N ILE A 23 3.29 9.59 7.31
CA ILE A 23 2.45 8.47 7.79
C ILE A 23 3.21 7.65 8.84
N LEU A 24 2.50 6.83 9.63
CA LEU A 24 3.12 5.95 10.63
C LEU A 24 4.19 5.03 10.03
N ALA A 25 5.31 4.89 10.75
CA ALA A 25 6.44 4.05 10.34
C ALA A 25 6.04 2.60 10.01
N LYS A 26 5.08 2.02 10.75
CA LYS A 26 4.58 0.65 10.49
C LYS A 26 4.02 0.47 9.07
N ILE A 27 3.42 1.52 8.49
CA ILE A 27 2.86 1.50 7.14
C ILE A 27 4.01 1.54 6.12
N LYS A 28 5.00 2.41 6.34
CA LYS A 28 6.20 2.50 5.50
C LYS A 28 6.97 1.18 5.46
N ILE A 29 7.20 0.58 6.63
CA ILE A 29 7.86 -0.73 6.79
C ILE A 29 7.07 -1.82 6.07
N HIS A 30 5.75 -1.83 6.22
CA HIS A 30 4.90 -2.81 5.53
C HIS A 30 5.03 -2.70 4.00
N LEU A 31 4.95 -1.48 3.46
CA LEU A 31 5.09 -1.27 2.02
C LEU A 31 6.48 -1.67 1.51
N TRP A 32 7.53 -1.36 2.27
CA TRP A 32 8.90 -1.82 1.98
C TRP A 32 8.99 -3.35 1.96
N HIS A 33 8.47 -4.04 2.98
CA HIS A 33 8.42 -5.50 3.00
C HIS A 33 7.63 -6.07 1.82
N LEU A 34 6.51 -5.46 1.45
CA LEU A 34 5.68 -5.93 0.34
C LEU A 34 6.43 -5.79 -1.00
N LEU A 35 7.08 -4.65 -1.25
CA LEU A 35 7.91 -4.43 -2.43
C LEU A 35 9.13 -5.38 -2.48
N LYS A 36 9.69 -5.75 -1.33
CA LYS A 36 10.79 -6.70 -1.20
C LYS A 36 10.35 -8.17 -1.13
N ASN A 37 9.04 -8.45 -1.21
CA ASN A 37 8.48 -9.80 -1.10
C ASN A 37 8.82 -10.51 0.23
N TYR A 38 8.88 -9.76 1.34
CA TYR A 38 9.16 -10.28 2.69
C TYR A 38 7.91 -10.48 3.55
N VAL A 39 6.75 -10.10 3.04
CA VAL A 39 5.46 -10.30 3.73
C VAL A 39 5.07 -11.79 3.72
N PRO A 40 4.50 -12.34 4.81
CA PRO A 40 4.06 -13.74 4.88
C PRO A 40 2.70 -13.96 4.18
N HIS A 41 2.60 -13.54 2.92
CA HIS A 41 1.47 -13.91 2.06
C HIS A 41 1.53 -15.41 1.70
N PHE A 42 0.41 -15.99 1.27
CA PHE A 42 0.30 -17.44 1.15
C PHE A 42 1.30 -18.06 0.18
N THR A 43 1.62 -17.41 -0.95
CA THR A 43 2.66 -17.91 -1.86
C THR A 43 4.02 -18.04 -1.16
N ASN A 44 4.42 -17.07 -0.33
CA ASN A 44 5.66 -17.16 0.46
C ASN A 44 5.59 -18.26 1.53
N LEU A 45 4.43 -18.47 2.15
CA LEU A 45 4.25 -19.53 3.15
C LEU A 45 4.29 -20.93 2.52
N VAL A 46 3.72 -21.10 1.33
CA VAL A 46 3.79 -22.35 0.55
C VAL A 46 5.25 -22.67 0.21
N GLN A 47 6.02 -21.69 -0.28
CA GLN A 47 7.45 -21.86 -0.57
C GLN A 47 8.26 -22.32 0.65
N ARG A 48 7.85 -21.89 1.86
CA ARG A 48 8.45 -22.30 3.14
C ARG A 48 7.85 -23.57 3.73
N ARG A 49 6.93 -24.25 3.01
CA ARG A 49 6.22 -25.46 3.47
C ARG A 49 5.40 -25.24 4.75
N LEU A 50 4.98 -24.00 5.01
CA LEU A 50 4.14 -23.62 6.16
C LEU A 50 2.65 -23.57 5.82
N ARG A 51 2.29 -23.74 4.54
CA ARG A 51 0.91 -23.73 4.04
C ARG A 51 0.79 -24.62 2.80
N ALA A 52 -0.40 -25.20 2.58
CA ALA A 52 -0.68 -26.09 1.45
C ALA A 52 -1.19 -25.39 0.17
N ASN A 53 -1.92 -24.27 0.29
CA ASN A 53 -2.46 -23.51 -0.84
C ASN A 53 -1.99 -22.06 -0.84
N SER A 54 -1.86 -21.49 -2.04
CA SER A 54 -1.48 -20.08 -2.25
C SER A 54 -2.67 -19.17 -2.55
N VAL A 55 -3.89 -19.70 -2.74
CA VAL A 55 -5.06 -18.91 -3.17
C VAL A 55 -5.38 -17.79 -2.19
N CYS A 56 -5.51 -16.58 -2.71
CA CYS A 56 -5.73 -15.38 -1.91
C CYS A 56 -7.06 -15.44 -1.14
N PRO A 57 -7.03 -15.17 0.18
CA PRO A 57 -8.20 -15.37 1.03
C PRO A 57 -9.31 -14.32 0.78
N LEU A 58 -8.97 -13.14 0.25
CA LEU A 58 -9.98 -12.11 -0.02
C LEU A 58 -10.60 -12.22 -1.42
N CYS A 59 -9.81 -12.47 -2.47
CA CYS A 59 -10.36 -12.57 -3.84
C CYS A 59 -10.78 -13.99 -4.23
N LYS A 60 -10.24 -15.02 -3.56
CA LYS A 60 -10.55 -16.44 -3.77
C LYS A 60 -10.32 -16.98 -5.18
N SER A 61 -9.59 -16.28 -6.03
CA SER A 61 -9.38 -16.65 -7.43
C SER A 61 -7.92 -16.86 -7.82
N GLU A 62 -7.02 -15.98 -7.37
CA GLU A 62 -5.60 -15.97 -7.78
C GLU A 62 -4.66 -16.31 -6.60
N PRO A 63 -3.42 -16.76 -6.87
CA PRO A 63 -2.39 -16.88 -5.84
C PRO A 63 -2.11 -15.53 -5.14
N GLU A 64 -1.96 -15.57 -3.82
CA GLU A 64 -1.59 -14.42 -3.00
C GLU A 64 -0.08 -14.22 -3.02
N ASP A 65 0.38 -13.37 -3.94
CA ASP A 65 1.75 -12.88 -4.00
C ASP A 65 1.81 -11.34 -4.00
N SER A 66 3.02 -10.80 -3.85
CA SER A 66 3.23 -9.34 -3.81
C SER A 66 2.75 -8.64 -5.08
N HIS A 67 2.84 -9.28 -6.24
CA HIS A 67 2.39 -8.73 -7.51
C HIS A 67 0.86 -8.58 -7.54
N HIS A 68 0.15 -9.63 -7.14
CA HIS A 68 -1.30 -9.63 -7.01
C HIS A 68 -1.72 -8.57 -6.00
N MET A 69 -1.16 -8.61 -4.79
CA MET A 69 -1.50 -7.72 -3.68
C MET A 69 -1.25 -6.24 -3.97
N LEU A 70 -0.26 -5.89 -4.80
CA LEU A 70 0.07 -4.51 -5.13
C LEU A 70 -0.74 -3.93 -6.30
N TRP A 71 -1.30 -4.76 -7.18
CA TRP A 71 -1.85 -4.26 -8.45
C TRP A 71 -3.10 -4.94 -8.99
N TYR A 72 -3.19 -6.27 -8.93
CA TYR A 72 -4.28 -7.03 -9.54
C TYR A 72 -5.35 -7.45 -8.52
N TYR A 73 -5.16 -7.09 -7.27
CA TYR A 73 -6.08 -7.44 -6.22
C TYR A 73 -7.43 -6.73 -6.43
N SER A 74 -8.47 -7.48 -6.80
CA SER A 74 -9.79 -6.92 -7.10
C SER A 74 -10.35 -6.07 -5.95
N VAL A 75 -10.15 -6.53 -4.71
CA VAL A 75 -10.56 -5.80 -3.50
C VAL A 75 -9.78 -4.48 -3.35
N LEU A 76 -8.48 -4.45 -3.67
CA LEU A 76 -7.68 -3.22 -3.68
C LEU A 76 -8.19 -2.24 -4.72
N ARG A 77 -8.52 -2.72 -5.93
CA ARG A 77 -9.02 -1.86 -7.02
C ARG A 77 -10.36 -1.22 -6.65
N GLN A 78 -11.27 -1.99 -6.07
CA GLN A 78 -12.53 -1.44 -5.55
C GLN A 78 -12.29 -0.43 -4.44
N LEU A 79 -11.37 -0.72 -3.51
CA LEU A 79 -11.01 0.21 -2.45
C LEU A 79 -10.46 1.53 -3.01
N TRP A 80 -9.55 1.46 -3.97
CA TRP A 80 -8.96 2.64 -4.61
C TRP A 80 -9.99 3.45 -5.39
N PHE A 81 -10.94 2.80 -6.05
CA PHE A 81 -12.08 3.46 -6.68
C PHE A 81 -12.91 4.23 -5.64
N LEU A 82 -13.27 3.61 -4.51
CA LEU A 82 -14.04 4.27 -3.44
C LEU A 82 -13.28 5.40 -2.74
N LEU A 83 -11.95 5.36 -2.75
CA LEU A 83 -11.08 6.43 -2.24
C LEU A 83 -10.83 7.54 -3.27
N ASN A 84 -11.45 7.47 -4.46
CA ASN A 84 -11.22 8.38 -5.57
C ASN A 84 -9.74 8.46 -6.00
N LEU A 85 -8.99 7.37 -5.87
CA LEU A 85 -7.65 7.26 -6.42
C LEU A 85 -7.75 7.04 -7.93
N SER A 86 -7.54 8.10 -8.71
CA SER A 86 -7.59 8.03 -10.17
C SER A 86 -6.44 7.16 -10.70
N LEU A 87 -6.75 5.91 -11.05
CA LEU A 87 -5.77 4.98 -11.61
C LEU A 87 -5.69 5.14 -13.14
N ASN A 88 -5.13 6.26 -13.62
CA ASN A 88 -4.78 6.39 -15.04
C ASN A 88 -3.26 6.35 -15.17
N PHE A 89 -2.72 5.13 -15.25
CA PHE A 89 -1.29 4.88 -15.12
C PHE A 89 -0.71 4.14 -16.32
N GLY A 90 -0.76 4.77 -17.50
CA GLY A 90 0.04 4.39 -18.67
C GLY A 90 -0.15 2.95 -19.18
N VAL A 91 0.92 2.42 -19.79
CA VAL A 91 0.96 1.04 -20.34
C VAL A 91 1.25 0.07 -19.19
N PHE A 92 0.29 -0.81 -18.89
CA PHE A 92 0.46 -1.87 -17.91
C PHE A 92 1.31 -3.00 -18.47
N THR A 93 2.31 -3.43 -17.71
CA THR A 93 3.04 -4.68 -17.98
C THR A 93 2.33 -5.86 -17.31
N SER A 94 2.80 -7.08 -17.56
CA SER A 94 2.42 -8.27 -16.80
C SER A 94 3.10 -8.35 -15.42
N ASP A 95 3.79 -7.29 -14.95
CA ASP A 95 4.34 -7.20 -13.60
C ASP A 95 3.73 -6.04 -12.80
N GLY A 96 2.78 -6.38 -11.94
CA GLY A 96 2.10 -5.57 -10.95
C GLY A 96 3.02 -4.87 -9.97
N LYS A 97 4.19 -5.43 -9.63
CA LYS A 97 5.17 -4.69 -8.82
C LYS A 97 5.69 -3.49 -9.60
N THR A 98 6.14 -3.70 -10.84
CA THR A 98 6.59 -2.62 -11.73
C THR A 98 5.47 -1.62 -12.02
N ASN A 99 4.24 -2.09 -12.28
CA ASN A 99 3.09 -1.21 -12.48
C ASN A 99 2.80 -0.35 -11.24
N PHE A 100 2.81 -0.96 -10.05
CA PHE A 100 2.64 -0.24 -8.80
C PHE A 100 3.73 0.81 -8.59
N VAL A 101 4.99 0.45 -8.80
CA VAL A 101 6.11 1.38 -8.63
C VAL A 101 5.97 2.59 -9.55
N SER A 102 5.68 2.36 -10.83
CA SER A 102 5.49 3.43 -11.82
C SER A 102 4.31 4.33 -11.46
N ALA A 103 3.17 3.74 -11.11
CA ALA A 103 1.98 4.47 -10.69
C ALA A 103 2.21 5.28 -9.42
N PHE A 104 2.80 4.66 -8.40
CA PHE A 104 3.09 5.30 -7.12
C PHE A 104 4.00 6.50 -7.31
N LEU A 105 5.04 6.39 -8.16
CA LEU A 105 5.94 7.52 -8.43
C LEU A 105 5.25 8.69 -9.15
N ALA A 106 4.24 8.40 -9.98
CA ALA A 106 3.44 9.39 -10.70
C ALA A 106 2.31 10.03 -9.87
N MET A 107 1.91 9.43 -8.74
CA MET A 107 0.88 9.95 -7.85
C MET A 107 1.30 11.25 -7.16
N ASP A 108 0.33 12.13 -6.90
CA ASP A 108 0.50 13.25 -5.98
C ASP A 108 0.70 12.75 -4.53
N MET A 109 1.13 13.64 -3.64
CA MET A 109 1.47 13.29 -2.26
C MET A 109 0.28 12.71 -1.47
N ASN A 110 -0.94 13.21 -1.69
CA ASN A 110 -2.13 12.69 -1.00
C ASN A 110 -2.47 11.29 -1.51
N SER A 111 -2.45 11.09 -2.83
CA SER A 111 -2.68 9.78 -3.44
C SER A 111 -1.64 8.73 -3.01
N LYS A 112 -0.36 9.12 -2.86
CA LYS A 112 0.69 8.25 -2.29
C LYS A 112 0.39 7.84 -0.85
N LYS A 113 -0.08 8.77 0.00
CA LYS A 113 -0.47 8.45 1.37
C LYS A 113 -1.64 7.47 1.39
N LEU A 114 -2.72 7.77 0.67
CA LEU A 114 -3.92 6.91 0.63
C LEU A 114 -3.63 5.51 0.06
N SER A 115 -2.82 5.41 -1.00
CA SER A 115 -2.40 4.11 -1.55
C SER A 115 -1.55 3.30 -0.58
N ALA A 116 -0.62 3.92 0.16
CA ALA A 116 0.17 3.24 1.18
C ALA A 116 -0.70 2.77 2.38
N ILE A 117 -1.60 3.63 2.86
CA ILE A 117 -2.49 3.31 3.98
C ILE A 117 -3.47 2.20 3.59
N SER A 118 -4.04 2.24 2.38
CA SER A 118 -4.97 1.21 1.89
C SER A 118 -4.33 -0.17 1.78
N LEU A 119 -3.10 -0.27 1.27
CA LEU A 119 -2.35 -1.54 1.24
C LEU A 119 -2.16 -2.10 2.65
N TRP A 120 -1.75 -1.26 3.60
CA TRP A 120 -1.58 -1.69 4.99
C TRP A 120 -2.90 -2.08 5.65
N ALA A 121 -3.98 -1.32 5.43
CA ALA A 121 -5.30 -1.59 6.00
C ALA A 121 -5.87 -2.91 5.47
N LEU A 122 -5.72 -3.18 4.17
CA LEU A 122 -6.11 -4.47 3.58
C LEU A 122 -5.27 -5.62 4.14
N TRP A 123 -3.95 -5.44 4.27
CA TRP A 123 -3.10 -6.45 4.91
C TRP A 123 -3.52 -6.76 6.35
N TYR A 124 -3.83 -5.71 7.12
CA TYR A 124 -4.33 -5.86 8.49
C TYR A 124 -5.65 -6.63 8.53
N ARG A 125 -6.63 -6.25 7.71
CA ARG A 125 -7.94 -6.89 7.63
C ARG A 125 -7.85 -8.33 7.13
N ARG A 126 -7.00 -8.59 6.13
CA ARG A 126 -6.65 -9.94 5.68
C ARG A 126 -6.12 -10.77 6.84
N ASN A 127 -5.20 -10.25 7.65
CA ASN A 127 -4.65 -11.02 8.78
C ASN A 127 -5.71 -11.30 9.86
N LYS A 128 -6.60 -10.35 10.13
CA LYS A 128 -7.76 -10.57 11.02
C LYS A 128 -8.67 -11.67 10.49
N LEU A 129 -8.96 -11.70 9.19
CA LEU A 129 -9.72 -12.79 8.57
C LEU A 129 -8.99 -14.13 8.71
N VAL A 130 -7.71 -14.20 8.36
CA VAL A 130 -6.96 -15.47 8.30
C VAL A 130 -6.70 -16.05 9.68
N ASN A 131 -6.36 -15.20 10.68
CA ASN A 131 -5.93 -15.67 11.99
C ASN A 131 -7.07 -15.72 13.01
N GLU A 132 -8.10 -14.88 12.85
CA GLU A 132 -9.19 -14.71 13.82
C GLU A 132 -10.57 -15.01 13.22
N GLY A 133 -10.66 -15.28 11.91
CA GLY A 133 -11.94 -15.52 11.23
C GLY A 133 -12.81 -14.26 11.10
N LEU A 134 -12.25 -13.07 11.37
CA LEU A 134 -13.01 -11.83 11.37
C LEU A 134 -13.19 -11.29 9.95
N HIS A 135 -14.44 -11.29 9.50
CA HIS A 135 -14.86 -10.66 8.25
C HIS A 135 -14.92 -9.14 8.39
N PHE A 136 -14.91 -8.45 7.26
CA PHE A 136 -14.99 -7.00 7.19
C PHE A 136 -15.76 -6.59 5.94
N GLU A 137 -16.33 -5.40 6.00
CA GLU A 137 -16.96 -4.75 4.86
C GLU A 137 -16.04 -3.66 4.30
N LEU A 138 -16.06 -3.48 2.97
CA LEU A 138 -15.13 -2.56 2.31
C LEU A 138 -15.34 -1.10 2.76
N HIS A 139 -16.57 -0.72 3.07
CA HIS A 139 -16.91 0.63 3.56
C HIS A 139 -16.27 0.93 4.93
N GLU A 140 -16.07 -0.08 5.78
CA GLU A 140 -15.38 0.09 7.08
C GLU A 140 -13.91 0.44 6.86
N ILE A 141 -13.29 -0.14 5.84
CA ILE A 141 -11.90 0.18 5.46
C ILE A 141 -11.83 1.60 4.90
N VAL A 142 -12.76 1.98 4.03
CA VAL A 142 -12.82 3.35 3.47
C VAL A 142 -12.94 4.37 4.59
N GLY A 143 -13.88 4.18 5.51
CA GLY A 143 -14.08 5.06 6.67
C GLY A 143 -12.81 5.17 7.52
N PHE A 144 -12.16 4.03 7.84
CA PHE A 144 -10.89 4.01 8.56
C PHE A 144 -9.81 4.85 7.85
N ILE A 145 -9.63 4.68 6.54
CA ILE A 145 -8.59 5.37 5.77
C ILE A 145 -8.87 6.88 5.71
N GLN A 146 -10.12 7.27 5.51
CA GLN A 146 -10.53 8.67 5.46
C GLN A 146 -10.32 9.36 6.80
N SER A 147 -10.76 8.76 7.91
CA SER A 147 -10.53 9.29 9.26
C SER A 147 -9.04 9.41 9.56
N TYR A 148 -8.26 8.37 9.25
CA TYR A 148 -6.82 8.38 9.46
C TYR A 148 -6.09 9.44 8.59
N GLY A 149 -6.56 9.67 7.36
CA GLY A 149 -6.04 10.72 6.49
C GLY A 149 -6.31 12.13 7.04
N GLN A 150 -7.48 12.34 7.63
CA GLN A 150 -7.84 13.59 8.30
C GLN A 150 -7.00 13.81 9.57
N ASP A 151 -6.83 12.79 10.41
CA ASP A 151 -6.03 12.91 11.64
C ASP A 151 -4.59 13.34 11.35
N LEU A 152 -3.98 12.80 10.29
CA LEU A 152 -2.64 13.18 9.87
C LEU A 152 -2.54 14.64 9.39
N SER A 153 -3.58 15.18 8.75
CA SER A 153 -3.60 16.59 8.33
C SER A 153 -3.78 17.53 9.52
N PHE A 154 -4.56 17.14 10.53
CA PHE A 154 -4.72 17.89 11.77
C PHE A 154 -3.45 17.95 12.62
N VAL A 155 -2.69 16.86 12.72
CA VAL A 155 -1.40 16.88 13.42
C VAL A 155 -0.41 17.81 12.70
N GLN A 156 -0.38 17.78 11.37
CA GLN A 156 0.54 18.61 10.58
C GLN A 156 0.22 20.12 10.67
N THR A 157 -1.06 20.50 10.71
CA THR A 157 -1.47 21.90 10.90
C THR A 157 -1.16 22.41 12.31
N LYS A 158 -1.25 21.56 13.34
CA LYS A 158 -0.80 21.90 14.70
C LYS A 158 0.71 22.14 14.77
N ASP A 159 1.53 21.32 14.11
CA ASP A 159 2.99 21.50 14.12
C ASP A 159 3.42 22.77 13.37
N LEU A 160 2.78 23.11 12.25
CA LEU A 160 3.03 24.36 11.51
C LEU A 160 2.64 25.60 12.32
N THR A 161 1.47 25.57 12.98
CA THR A 161 1.02 26.69 13.81
C THR A 161 1.82 26.83 15.11
N ALA A 162 2.30 25.71 15.70
CA ALA A 162 3.21 25.74 16.83
C ALA A 162 4.60 26.27 16.45
N GLY A 163 5.08 25.97 15.23
CA GLY A 163 6.32 26.52 14.67
C GLY A 163 6.23 28.02 14.39
N MET A 164 5.11 28.51 13.83
CA MET A 164 4.90 29.94 13.61
C MET A 164 4.84 30.75 14.91
N ARG A 165 4.28 30.21 15.99
CA ARG A 165 4.25 30.88 17.31
C ARG A 165 5.62 31.04 17.96
N ARG A 166 6.64 30.26 17.56
CA ARG A 166 8.00 30.35 18.11
C ARG A 166 8.90 31.36 17.40
N ASN A 167 8.50 31.85 16.23
CA ASN A 167 9.28 32.81 15.41
C ASN A 167 8.73 34.26 15.49
N VAL A 168 7.88 34.57 16.49
CA VAL A 168 7.26 35.90 16.68
C VAL A 168 7.63 36.50 18.05
N LEU A 169 8.80 36.15 18.59
CA LEU A 169 9.39 36.83 19.75
C LEU A 169 10.86 37.14 19.49
#